data_AF-A0A1Z4KTL3-F1
#
_entry.id   AF-A0A1Z4KTL3-F1
#
_cell.length_a   1.000
_cell.length_b   1.000
_cell.length_c   1.000
_cell.angle_alpha   90.00
_cell.angle_beta   90.00
_cell.angle_gamma   90.00
#
_symmetry.space_group_name_H-M   'P 1'
#
loop_
_entity.id
_entity.type
_entity.pdbx_description
1 polymer ?
#
loop_
_entity_poly.entity_id
_entity_poly.type
_entity_poly.pdbx_seq_one_letter_code
_entity_poly.pdbx_strand_id
1 'polypeptide(L)' 'MKALKVMATINDQGQLTLDHPLLTDKNSRVEVIVLIPEEEEILDDQSQAEVLADFRQAWQEAMTGQTIPVAQLWEGLEDA' A
#
# COMPACT_ATOMS: atom_id res chain seq x y z
N MET A 1 27.04 -2.93 13.30
CA MET A 1 25.67 -3.06 13.83
C MET A 1 24.89 -3.99 12.90
N LYS A 2 24.05 -4.87 13.43
CA LYS A 2 23.22 -5.79 12.64
C LYS A 2 21.75 -5.48 12.95
N ALA A 3 20.95 -5.20 11.93
CA ALA A 3 19.52 -4.98 12.08
C ALA A 3 18.77 -6.31 12.09
N LEU A 4 17.79 -6.45 12.97
CA LEU A 4 16.86 -7.58 13.02
C LEU A 4 15.44 -7.02 12.91
N LYS A 5 14.62 -7.59 12.03
CA LYS A 5 13.21 -7.23 11.88
C LYS A 5 12.35 -8.37 12.42
N VAL A 6 11.44 -8.05 13.32
CA VAL A 6 10.43 -8.96 13.86
C VAL A 6 9.12 -8.19 13.99
N MET A 7 7.99 -8.88 13.84
CA MET A 7 6.69 -8.29 14.10
C MET A 7 6.46 -8.14 15.61
N ALA A 8 5.76 -7.08 15.96
CA ALA A 8 5.47 -6.74 17.33
C ALA A 8 4.19 -5.90 17.40
N THR A 9 3.51 -5.99 18.53
CA THR A 9 2.28 -5.23 18.80
C THR A 9 2.56 -4.20 19.89
N ILE A 10 2.09 -2.97 19.69
CA ILE A 10 2.01 -1.95 20.74
C ILE A 10 0.59 -2.01 21.30
N ASN A 11 0.45 -2.30 22.60
CA ASN A 11 -0.86 -2.32 23.23
C ASN A 11 -1.34 -0.93 23.66
N ASP A 12 -2.57 -0.83 24.17
CA ASP A 12 -3.20 0.43 24.61
C ASP A 12 -2.45 1.14 25.76
N GLN A 13 -1.53 0.44 26.44
CA GLN A 13 -0.68 1.00 27.48
C GLN A 13 0.68 1.46 26.95
N GLY A 14 0.92 1.38 25.64
CA GLY A 14 2.18 1.73 24.99
C GLY A 14 3.30 0.70 25.17
N GLN A 15 2.99 -0.53 25.59
CA GLN A 15 3.99 -1.59 25.74
C GLN A 15 4.20 -2.34 24.42
N LEU A 16 5.46 -2.52 24.04
CA LEU A 16 5.85 -3.30 22.87
C LEU A 16 5.99 -4.79 23.24
N THR A 17 5.19 -5.64 22.61
CA THR A 17 5.27 -7.09 22.74
C THR A 17 5.71 -7.69 21.42
N LEU A 18 6.81 -8.44 21.42
CA LEU A 18 7.30 -9.12 20.23
C LEU A 18 6.52 -10.41 20.00
N ASP A 19 6.13 -10.70 18.76
CA ASP A 19 5.42 -11.94 18.43
C ASP A 19 6.33 -13.16 18.60
N HIS A 20 7.64 -12.95 18.40
CA HIS A 20 8.68 -13.94 18.58
C HIS A 20 9.93 -13.35 19.27
N PRO A 21 10.67 -14.15 20.06
CA PRO A 21 11.90 -13.70 20.70
C PRO A 21 12.99 -13.29 19.70
N LEU A 22 13.79 -12.28 20.06
CA LEU A 22 15.01 -11.96 19.33
C LEU A 22 16.10 -12.98 19.67
N LEU A 23 16.43 -13.84 18.71
CA LEU A 23 17.51 -14.81 18.86
C LEU A 23 18.86 -14.11 18.72
N THR A 24 19.55 -13.96 19.85
CA THR A 24 20.91 -13.40 19.92
C THR A 24 21.80 -14.33 20.74
N ASP A 25 23.08 -14.42 20.36
CA ASP A 25 24.01 -15.34 21.01
C ASP A 25 24.47 -14.86 22.41
N LYS A 26 24.10 -13.62 22.78
CA LYS A 26 24.56 -12.96 24.01
C LYS A 26 23.51 -11.98 24.52
N ASN A 27 23.30 -11.97 25.83
CA ASN A 27 22.54 -10.90 26.49
C ASN A 27 23.26 -9.56 26.30
N SER A 28 22.58 -8.60 25.70
CA SER A 28 23.15 -7.28 25.38
C SER A 28 22.06 -6.22 25.30
N ARG A 29 22.44 -4.97 25.53
CA ARG A 29 21.57 -3.82 25.32
C ARG A 29 21.50 -3.50 23.82
N VAL A 30 20.30 -3.26 23.32
CA VAL A 30 20.02 -2.95 21.91
C VAL A 30 19.29 -1.63 21.77
N GLU A 31 19.38 -1.02 20.59
CA GLU A 31 18.53 0.10 20.17
C GLU A 31 17.32 -0.45 19.43
N VAL A 32 16.12 0.09 19.71
CA VAL A 32 14.86 -0.35 19.10
C VAL A 32 14.31 0.80 18.25
N ILE A 33 14.03 0.52 16.98
CA ILE A 33 13.35 1.44 16.07
C ILE A 33 11.96 0.86 15.80
N VAL A 34 10.92 1.65 16.06
CA VAL A 34 9.52 1.26 15.86
C VAL A 34 9.00 1.99 14.64
N LEU A 35 8.47 1.25 13.66
CA LEU A 35 7.82 1.80 12.48
C LEU A 35 6.31 1.67 12.68
N ILE A 36 5.64 2.80 12.89
CA ILE A 36 4.18 2.87 12.94
C ILE A 36 3.72 3.24 11.53
N PRO A 37 2.92 2.41 10.84
CA PRO A 37 2.37 2.79 9.56
C PRO A 37 1.48 4.02 9.77
N GLU A 38 1.67 5.04 8.95
CA GLU A 38 0.68 6.11 8.86
C GLU A 38 -0.61 5.47 8.32
N GLU A 39 -1.75 5.78 8.94
CA GLU A 39 -3.02 5.50 8.31
C GLU A 39 -2.97 6.25 6.97
N GLU A 40 -2.96 5.52 5.87
CA GLU A 40 -3.23 6.13 4.58
C GLU A 40 -4.59 6.80 4.73
N GLU A 41 -4.60 8.14 4.81
CA GLU A 41 -5.84 8.89 4.59
C GLU A 41 -6.31 8.42 3.23
N ILE A 42 -7.31 7.54 3.22
CA ILE A 42 -7.96 7.07 2.01
C ILE A 42 -8.75 8.28 1.51
N LEU A 43 -8.05 9.24 0.89
CA LEU A 43 -8.61 10.36 0.14
C LEU A 43 -9.05 9.85 -1.24
N ASP A 44 -9.82 8.78 -1.23
CA ASP A 44 -10.51 8.30 -2.40
C ASP A 44 -11.90 7.86 -1.93
N ASP A 45 -12.89 8.72 -2.19
CA ASP A 45 -14.31 8.41 -2.02
C ASP A 45 -14.73 7.21 -2.90
N GLN A 46 -13.83 6.71 -3.76
CA GLN A 46 -14.03 5.51 -4.55
C GLN A 46 -13.80 4.25 -3.71
N SER A 47 -14.86 3.46 -3.59
CA SER A 47 -14.78 2.15 -2.95
C SER A 47 -13.86 1.20 -3.76
N GLN A 48 -13.21 0.26 -3.09
CA GLN A 48 -12.42 -0.80 -3.77
C GLN A 48 -13.24 -1.57 -4.81
N ALA A 49 -14.57 -1.65 -4.63
CA ALA A 49 -15.47 -2.29 -5.57
C ALA A 49 -15.61 -1.51 -6.89
N GLU A 50 -15.66 -0.18 -6.82
CA GLU A 50 -15.73 0.70 -8.00
C GLU A 50 -14.43 0.65 -8.80
N VAL A 51 -13.27 0.76 -8.13
CA VAL A 51 -11.96 0.64 -8.78
C VAL A 51 -11.81 -0.71 -9.51
N LEU A 52 -12.29 -1.80 -8.89
CA LEU A 52 -12.22 -3.13 -9.51
C LEU A 52 -13.20 -3.28 -10.69
N ALA A 53 -14.37 -2.62 -10.63
CA ALA A 53 -15.34 -2.61 -11.73
C ALA A 53 -14.78 -1.85 -12.94
N ASP A 54 -14.24 -0.65 -12.72
CA ASP A 54 -13.64 0.19 -13.75
C ASP A 54 -12.45 -0.53 -14.42
N PHE A 55 -11.61 -1.19 -13.62
CA PHE A 55 -10.50 -1.97 -14.16
C PHE A 55 -10.97 -3.12 -15.07
N ARG A 56 -12.00 -3.88 -14.64
CA ARG A 56 -12.54 -4.98 -15.47
C ARG A 56 -13.12 -4.46 -16.78
N GLN A 57 -13.78 -3.31 -16.74
CA GLN A 57 -14.33 -2.68 -17.92
C GLN A 57 -13.21 -2.27 -18.89
N ALA A 58 -12.22 -1.50 -18.41
CA ALA A 58 -11.09 -1.06 -19.24
C ALA A 58 -10.31 -2.25 -19.83
N TRP A 59 -10.15 -3.34 -19.07
CA TRP A 59 -9.54 -4.57 -19.55
C TRP A 59 -10.35 -5.22 -20.68
N GLN A 60 -11.68 -5.31 -20.53
CA GLN A 60 -12.57 -5.83 -21.56
C GLN A 60 -12.52 -4.98 -22.84
N GLU A 61 -12.50 -3.65 -22.70
CA GLU A 61 -12.40 -2.70 -23.81
C GLU A 61 -11.08 -2.89 -24.57
N ALA A 62 -9.95 -2.98 -23.86
CA ALA A 62 -8.64 -3.27 -24.45
C ALA A 62 -8.62 -4.62 -25.18
N MET A 63 -9.18 -5.67 -24.58
CA MET A 63 -9.23 -7.01 -25.17
C MET A 63 -10.15 -7.09 -26.39
N THR A 64 -11.16 -6.22 -26.48
CA THR A 64 -12.11 -6.17 -27.60
C THR A 64 -11.77 -5.12 -28.66
N GLY A 65 -10.66 -4.39 -28.47
CA GLY A 65 -10.23 -3.32 -29.38
C GLY A 65 -11.12 -2.07 -29.33
N GLN A 66 -11.96 -1.93 -28.29
CA GLN A 66 -12.74 -0.72 -28.01
C GLN A 66 -11.84 0.33 -27.35
N THR A 67 -10.79 0.74 -28.07
CA THR A 67 -9.78 1.68 -27.60
C THR A 67 -9.55 2.75 -28.65
N ILE A 68 -9.21 3.96 -28.23
CA ILE A 68 -8.76 5.02 -29.13
C ILE A 68 -7.23 5.03 -29.21
N PRO A 69 -6.62 5.35 -30.37
CA PRO A 69 -5.20 5.61 -30.46
C PRO A 69 -4.79 6.78 -29.55
N VAL A 70 -3.62 6.69 -28.92
CA VAL A 70 -3.09 7.73 -28.02
C VAL A 70 -3.01 9.11 -28.72
N ALA A 71 -2.71 9.13 -30.02
CA ALA A 71 -2.68 10.36 -30.81
C ALA A 71 -4.04 11.09 -30.88
N GLN A 72 -5.14 10.33 -30.78
CA GLN A 72 -6.51 10.87 -30.82
C GLN A 72 -7.08 11.19 -29.43
N LEU A 73 -6.35 10.90 -28.36
CA LEU A 73 -6.80 11.16 -26.98
C LEU A 73 -7.00 12.66 -26.69
N TRP A 74 -6.31 13.51 -27.45
CA TRP A 74 -6.38 14.97 -27.33
C TRP A 74 -7.40 15.60 -28.30
N GLU A 75 -7.89 14.85 -29.28
CA GLU A 75 -8.89 15.34 -30.24
C GLU A 75 -10.23 15.58 -29.50
N GLY A 76 -10.71 16.83 -29.49
CA GLY A 76 -11.97 17.21 -28.81
C GLY A 76 -11.81 17.82 -27.41
N LEU A 77 -10.59 17.87 -26.86
CA LEU A 77 -10.29 18.67 -25.65
C LEU A 77 -9.99 20.15 -25.99
N GLU A 78 -9.78 20.48 -27.26
CA GLU A 78 -9.49 21.84 -27.74
C GLU A 78 -10.73 22.74 -27.83
N ASP A 79 -11.93 22.16 -27.74
CA ASP A 79 -13.22 22.86 -27.85
C ASP A 79 -13.93 23.10 -26.49
N ALA A 80 -13.22 22.92 -25.36
CA ALA A 80 -13.76 23.03 -24.00
C ALA A 80 -13.35 24.32 -23.26
#